data_AF-A0A520A0I9-F1
#
_entry.id   AF-A0A520A0I9-F1
#
_cell.length_a   1.000
_cell.length_b   1.000
_cell.length_c   1.000
_cell.angle_alpha   90.00
_cell.angle_beta   90.00
_cell.angle_gamma   90.00
#
_symmetry.space_group_name_H-M   'P 1'
#
loop_
_entity.id
_entity.type
_entity.pdbx_description
1 polymer ?
#
loop_
_entity_poly.entity_id
_entity_poly.type
_entity_poly.pdbx_seq_one_letter_code
_entity_poly.pdbx_strand_id
1 'polypeptide(L)' 'MKKITLVLSMVLFTIAGAFAQIEKPVTWSYVAKKVNKTEAVLYLKASIDSKWHIYSQNVKSGGPVKTTFAFSPSKDFS' A
#
# COMPACT_ATOMS: atom_id res chain seq x y z
N MET A 1 41.75 -17.36 17.74
CA MET A 1 41.04 -17.41 16.43
C MET A 1 39.63 -17.95 16.54
N LYS A 2 39.39 -19.17 17.06
CA LYS A 2 38.04 -19.77 17.17
C LYS A 2 36.98 -18.90 17.86
N LYS A 3 37.34 -18.19 18.95
CA LYS A 3 36.45 -17.26 19.66
C LYS A 3 36.05 -16.04 18.81
N ILE A 4 36.98 -15.52 18.01
CA ILE A 4 36.74 -14.40 17.10
C ILE A 4 35.83 -14.85 15.95
N THR A 5 36.10 -16.02 15.38
CA THR A 5 35.25 -16.62 14.33
C THR A 5 33.82 -16.85 14.82
N LEU A 6 33.64 -17.28 16.08
CA LEU A 6 32.32 -17.46 16.69
C LEU A 6 31.58 -16.13 16.87
N VAL A 7 32.27 -15.09 17.36
CA VAL A 7 31.67 -13.76 17.52
C VAL A 7 31.29 -13.17 16.16
N LEU A 8 32.17 -13.30 15.15
CA LEU A 8 31.93 -12.77 13.82
C LEU A 8 30.75 -13.46 13.13
N SER A 9 30.63 -14.79 13.28
CA SER A 9 29.50 -15.54 12.75
C SER A 9 28.19 -15.17 13.45
N MET A 10 28.21 -14.99 14.78
CA MET A 10 27.03 -14.55 15.53
C MET A 10 26.56 -13.15 15.11
N VAL A 11 27.48 -12.22 14.86
CA VAL A 11 27.16 -10.88 14.31
C VAL A 11 26.59 -10.98 12.89
N LEU A 12 27.12 -11.88 12.06
CA LEU A 12 26.59 -12.07 10.71
C LEU A 12 25.15 -12.60 10.72
N PHE A 13 24.83 -13.51 11.64
CA PHE A 13 23.47 -14.06 11.81
C PHE A 13 22.46 -13.02 12.31
N THR A 14 22.85 -12.08 13.17
CA THR A 14 21.93 -11.03 13.64
C THR A 14 21.60 -10.02 12.55
N ILE A 15 22.57 -9.67 11.70
CA ILE A 15 22.36 -8.75 10.57
C ILE A 15 21.48 -9.39 9.49
N ALA A 16 21.67 -10.68 9.22
CA ALA A 16 20.89 -11.41 8.21
C ALA A 16 19.40 -11.58 8.58
N GLY A 17 19.05 -11.51 9.87
CA GLY A 17 17.67 -11.67 10.36
C GLY A 17 16.85 -10.37 10.44
N ALA A 18 17.46 -9.20 10.22
CA ALA A 18 16.78 -7.93 10.34
C ALA A 18 16.02 -7.57 9.05
N PHE A 19 14.70 -7.76 9.03
CA PHE A 19 13.84 -7.33 7.93
C PHE A 19 13.08 -6.05 8.30
N ALA A 20 13.40 -4.94 7.63
CA ALA A 20 12.74 -3.63 7.81
C ALA A 20 11.92 -3.22 6.57
N GLN A 21 11.27 -4.19 5.93
CA GLN A 21 10.49 -3.91 4.72
C GLN A 21 9.25 -3.07 5.04
N ILE A 22 8.90 -2.15 4.13
CA ILE A 22 7.66 -1.38 4.20
C ILE A 22 6.50 -2.36 4.12
N GLU A 23 5.68 -2.39 5.16
CA GLU A 23 4.47 -3.20 5.19
C GLU A 23 3.47 -2.69 4.15
N LYS A 24 2.83 -3.61 3.42
CA LYS A 24 1.80 -3.31 2.42
C LYS A 24 0.45 -3.89 2.87
N PRO A 25 -0.12 -3.39 3.97
CA PRO A 25 -1.30 -3.96 4.60
C PRO A 25 -2.60 -3.69 3.85
N VAL A 26 -2.54 -2.86 2.80
CA VAL A 26 -3.66 -2.54 1.92
C VAL A 26 -3.25 -2.85 0.50
N THR A 27 -3.96 -3.79 -0.12
CA THR A 27 -3.84 -4.09 -1.54
C THR A 27 -5.09 -3.61 -2.28
N TRP A 28 -4.89 -3.04 -3.46
CA TRP A 28 -5.97 -2.48 -4.26
C TRP A 28 -6.17 -3.29 -5.53
N SER A 29 -7.44 -3.45 -5.90
CA SER A 29 -7.86 -3.98 -7.19
C SER A 29 -8.95 -3.08 -7.76
N TYR A 30 -9.08 -3.07 -9.08
CA TYR A 30 -10.11 -2.27 -9.75
C TYR A 30 -10.79 -3.02 -10.88
N VAL A 31 -12.03 -2.62 -11.16
CA VAL A 31 -12.77 -3.03 -12.35
C VAL A 31 -13.38 -1.79 -12.98
N ALA A 32 -13.21 -1.62 -14.29
CA ALA A 32 -13.89 -0.59 -15.07
C ALA A 32 -15.01 -1.23 -15.90
N LYS A 33 -16.26 -0.85 -15.64
CA LYS A 33 -17.43 -1.31 -16.39
C LYS A 33 -17.91 -0.20 -17.31
N LYS A 34 -17.79 -0.41 -18.62
CA LYS A 34 -18.33 0.49 -19.64
C LYS A 34 -19.85 0.60 -19.49
N VAL A 35 -20.36 1.83 -19.50
CA VAL A 35 -21.80 2.13 -19.50
C VAL A 35 -22.25 2.49 -20.91
N ASN A 36 -21.49 3.33 -21.61
CA ASN A 36 -21.73 3.71 -22.99
C ASN A 36 -20.41 4.10 -23.68
N LYS A 37 -20.47 4.83 -24.80
CA LYS A 37 -19.28 5.20 -25.58
C LYS A 37 -18.30 6.12 -24.82
N THR A 38 -18.78 6.88 -23.83
CA THR A 38 -18.00 7.92 -23.15
C THR A 38 -17.94 7.76 -21.64
N GLU A 39 -18.69 6.81 -21.07
CA GLU A 39 -18.80 6.63 -19.62
C GLU A 39 -18.44 5.21 -19.18
N ALA A 40 -17.80 5.14 -18.02
CA ALA A 40 -17.52 3.90 -17.30
C ALA A 40 -17.73 4.09 -15.79
N VAL A 41 -18.15 3.02 -15.13
CA VAL A 41 -18.17 2.94 -13.67
C VAL A 41 -16.91 2.23 -13.20
N LEU A 42 -16.19 2.86 -12.27
CA LEU A 42 -15.02 2.29 -11.64
C LEU A 42 -15.40 1.68 -10.27
N TYR A 43 -15.07 0.42 -10.09
CA TYR A 43 -15.16 -0.27 -8.80
C TYR A 43 -13.73 -0.41 -8.25
N LEU A 44 -13.48 0.21 -7.10
CA LEU A 44 -12.18 0.18 -6.42
C LEU A 44 -12.33 -0.63 -5.13
N LYS A 45 -11.60 -1.74 -5.03
CA LYS A 45 -11.66 -2.63 -3.85
C LYS A 45 -10.32 -2.63 -3.14
N ALA A 46 -10.33 -2.22 -1.88
CA ALA A 46 -9.25 -2.43 -0.94
C ALA A 46 -9.44 -3.76 -0.21
N SER A 47 -8.40 -4.59 -0.20
CA SER A 47 -8.27 -5.71 0.74
C SER A 47 -7.31 -5.25 1.83
N ILE A 48 -7.78 -5.25 3.08
CA ILE A 48 -7.10 -4.64 4.22
C ILE A 48 -6.80 -5.74 5.24
N ASP A 49 -5.54 -5.84 5.64
CA ASP A 49 -5.11 -6.76 6.68
C ASP A 49 -5.70 -6.38 8.04
N SER A 50 -5.82 -7.37 8.93
CA SER A 50 -6.41 -7.15 10.25
C SER A 50 -5.70 -6.03 11.01
N LYS A 51 -6.47 -5.23 11.78
CA LYS A 51 -6.04 -4.06 12.56
C LYS A 51 -5.67 -2.81 11.75
N TRP A 52 -5.68 -2.88 10.42
CA TRP A 52 -5.50 -1.71 9.56
C TRP A 52 -6.84 -1.09 9.18
N HIS A 53 -6.83 0.22 8.95
CA HIS A 53 -8.02 0.99 8.60
C HIS A 53 -7.70 2.01 7.50
N ILE A 54 -8.69 2.30 6.67
CA ILE A 54 -8.64 3.36 5.66
C ILE A 54 -9.58 4.48 6.10
N TYR A 55 -9.12 5.73 5.98
CA TYR A 55 -9.93 6.89 6.33
C TYR A 55 -11.00 7.18 5.27
N SER A 56 -12.09 7.82 5.71
CA SER A 56 -13.13 8.32 4.82
C SER A 56 -12.55 9.26 3.76
N GLN A 57 -13.19 9.31 2.58
CA GLN A 57 -12.93 10.36 1.58
C GLN A 57 -13.48 11.72 2.03
N ASN A 58 -14.48 11.70 2.92
CA ASN A 58 -15.14 12.87 3.48
C ASN A 58 -14.70 13.05 4.94
N VAL A 59 -13.74 13.93 5.17
CA VAL A 59 -13.17 14.23 6.50
C VAL A 59 -13.34 15.72 6.79
N LYS A 60 -13.72 16.06 8.02
CA LYS A 60 -13.85 17.46 8.47
C LYS A 60 -12.47 18.12 8.58
N SER A 61 -12.45 19.45 8.56
CA SER A 61 -11.21 20.21 8.81
C SER A 61 -10.57 19.80 10.14
N GLY A 62 -9.24 19.64 10.14
CA GLY A 62 -8.48 19.16 11.30
C GLY A 62 -8.48 17.64 11.51
N GLY A 63 -9.13 16.87 10.64
CA GLY A 63 -9.13 15.41 10.70
C GLY A 63 -7.91 14.76 10.02
N PRO A 64 -7.86 13.41 10.00
CA PRO A 64 -6.79 12.65 9.37
C PRO A 64 -6.74 12.85 7.84
N VAL A 65 -5.62 12.46 7.22
CA VAL A 65 -5.47 12.51 5.76
C VAL A 65 -6.54 11.63 5.11
N LYS A 66 -7.42 12.26 4.31
CA LYS A 66 -8.50 11.57 3.59
C LYS A 66 -7.94 10.68 2.49
N THR A 67 -8.60 9.56 2.25
CA THR A 67 -8.33 8.74 1.07
C THR A 67 -8.72 9.52 -0.18
N THR A 68 -7.83 9.52 -1.18
CA THR A 68 -8.01 10.25 -2.45
C THR A 68 -7.67 9.33 -3.61
N PHE A 69 -8.52 9.32 -4.63
CA PHE A 69 -8.24 8.69 -5.92
C PHE A 69 -7.96 9.78 -6.94
N ALA A 70 -6.79 9.71 -7.58
CA ALA A 70 -6.41 10.63 -8.63
C ALA A 70 -6.25 9.85 -9.93
N PHE A 71 -6.82 10.39 -11.01
CA PHE A 71 -6.67 9.86 -12.35
C PHE A 71 -5.82 10.85 -13.14
N SER A 72 -4.68 10.39 -13.66
CA SER A 72 -3.84 11.23 -14.50
C SER A 72 -4.62 11.65 -15.75
N PRO A 73 -4.58 12.93 -16.16
CA PRO A 73 -5.23 13.36 -17.38
C PRO A 73 -4.79 12.50 -18.58
N SER A 74 -5.74 12.04 -19.38
CA SER A 74 -5.48 11.31 -20.62
C SER A 74 -6.34 11.88 -21.74
N LYS A 75 -5.96 11.63 -23.00
CA LYS A 75 -6.82 11.91 -24.16
C LYS A 75 -7.97 10.90 -24.26
N ASP A 76 -7.88 9.78 -23.55
CA ASP A 76 -8.84 8.67 -23.64
C ASP A 76 -10.06 8.85 -22.73
N PHE A 77 -10.01 9.77 -21.76
CA PHE A 77 -11.11 10.09 -20.85
C PHE A 77 -11.01 11.53 -20.33
N SER A 78 -12.16 12.18 -20.12
CA SER A 78 -12.28 13.56 -19.64
C SER A 78 -13.19 13.65 -18.43
#